data_AF-A0A7Y5QKT8-F1
#
_entry.id   AF-A0A7Y5QKT8-F1
#
_cell.length_a   1.000
_cell.length_b   1.000
_cell.length_c   1.000
_cell.angle_alpha   90.00
_cell.angle_beta   90.00
_cell.angle_gamma   90.00
#
_symmetry.space_group_name_H-M   'P 1'
#
loop_
_entity.id
_entity.type
_entity.pdbx_description
1 polymer ?
#
loop_
_entity_poly.entity_id
_entity_poly.type
_entity_poly.pdbx_seq_one_letter_code
_entity_poly.pdbx_strand_id
1 'polypeptide(L)' 'MTFRVMGPHEWGRFAPEAWGHLLRLSDSGALNGPELEQVIERALTHFDGRIALDDVRSILEGAGFDESGAGMDQGRGH' A
#
# COMPACT_ATOMS: atom_id res chain seq x y z
N MET A 1 10.85 7.16 13.21
CA MET A 1 9.58 6.86 12.54
C MET A 1 8.80 5.89 13.44
N THR A 2 7.85 6.37 14.24
CA THR A 2 6.98 5.48 15.02
C THR A 2 5.94 4.94 14.06
N PHE A 3 6.13 3.73 13.55
CA PHE A 3 5.05 2.96 12.92
C PHE A 3 3.93 2.94 13.95
N ARG A 4 2.83 3.65 13.67
CA ARG A 4 1.62 3.53 14.48
C ARG A 4 1.28 2.05 14.41
N VAL A 5 1.42 1.34 15.53
CA VAL A 5 1.10 -0.09 15.63
C VAL A 5 -0.34 -0.22 15.17
N MET A 6 -0.52 -0.57 13.90
CA MET A 6 -1.79 -0.94 13.32
C MET A 6 -2.31 -2.09 14.16
N GLY A 7 -3.62 -2.07 14.44
CA GLY A 7 -4.22 -3.11 15.24
C GLY A 7 -3.99 -4.48 14.60
N PRO A 8 -3.81 -5.55 15.38
CA PRO A 8 -3.64 -6.91 14.85
C PRO A 8 -4.77 -7.35 13.91
N HIS A 9 -5.96 -6.72 14.01
CA HIS A 9 -7.09 -6.93 13.11
C HIS A 9 -6.90 -6.35 11.71
N GLU A 10 -6.15 -5.25 11.59
CA GLU A 10 -5.93 -4.56 10.32
C GLU A 10 -4.91 -5.31 9.48
N TRP A 11 -3.81 -5.75 10.10
CA TRP A 11 -2.82 -6.61 9.44
C TRP A 11 -3.35 -8.02 9.19
N GLY A 12 -4.24 -8.51 10.05
CA GLY A 12 -4.86 -9.82 9.91
C GLY A 12 -5.76 -9.98 8.68
N ARG A 13 -6.16 -8.88 8.03
CA ARG A 13 -6.90 -8.92 6.75
C ARG A 13 -6.01 -9.18 5.55
N PHE A 14 -4.75 -8.76 5.59
CA PHE A 14 -3.82 -8.97 4.49
C PHE A 14 -3.31 -10.41 4.47
N ALA A 15 -3.28 -11.01 3.29
CA ALA A 15 -2.55 -12.25 3.09
C ALA A 15 -1.05 -12.05 3.39
N PRO A 16 -0.34 -13.06 3.91
CA PRO A 16 1.08 -12.94 4.27
C PRO A 16 1.95 -12.50 3.08
N GLU A 17 1.62 -12.95 1.86
CA GLU A 17 2.30 -12.56 0.62
C GLU A 17 2.05 -11.08 0.27
N ALA A 18 0.83 -10.60 0.45
CA ALA A 18 0.44 -9.21 0.21
C ALA A 18 1.16 -8.27 1.17
N TRP A 19 1.17 -8.62 2.46
CA TRP A 19 1.89 -7.88 3.49
C TRP A 19 3.40 -7.88 3.25
N GLY A 20 3.96 -9.03 2.90
CA GLY A 20 5.38 -9.15 2.55
C GLY A 20 5.78 -8.26 1.37
N HIS A 21 4.91 -8.13 0.36
CA HIS A 21 5.17 -7.24 -0.78
C HIS A 21 5.19 -5.76 -0.37
N LEU A 22 4.22 -5.31 0.44
CA LEU A 22 4.21 -3.94 0.99
C LEU A 22 5.47 -3.62 1.80
N LEU A 23 5.93 -4.55 2.63
CA LEU A 23 7.17 -4.40 3.38
C LEU A 23 8.40 -4.31 2.47
N ARG A 24 8.45 -5.11 1.39
CA ARG A 24 9.55 -5.04 0.42
C ARG A 24 9.57 -3.70 -0.32
N LEU A 25 8.41 -3.17 -0.70
CA LEU A 25 8.29 -1.86 -1.33
C LEU A 25 8.72 -0.73 -0.37
N SER A 26 8.40 -0.88 0.91
CA SER A 26 8.84 0.09 1.91
C SER A 26 10.35 0.02 2.17
N ASP A 27 10.91 -1.20 2.26
CA ASP A 27 12.34 -1.43 2.42
C ASP A 27 13.15 -0.97 1.20
N SER A 28 12.61 -1.14 -0.02
CA SER A 28 13.24 -0.64 -1.25
C SER A 28 13.14 0.87 -1.44
N GLY A 29 12.38 1.57 -0.58
CA GLY A 29 12.12 3.00 -0.68
C GLY A 29 11.11 3.38 -1.76
N ALA A 30 10.40 2.40 -2.33
CA ALA A 30 9.30 2.65 -3.28
C ALA A 30 8.03 3.16 -2.57
N LEU A 31 7.85 2.81 -1.29
CA LEU A 31 6.81 3.35 -0.42
C LEU A 31 7.40 3.93 0.85
N ASN A 32 7.15 5.21 1.10
CA ASN A 32 7.47 5.84 2.37
C ASN A 32 6.38 5.52 3.41
N GLY A 33 6.70 5.70 4.70
CA GLY A 33 5.74 5.52 5.81
C GLY A 33 4.32 6.04 5.54
N PRO A 34 4.13 7.31 5.12
CA PRO A 34 2.79 7.84 4.85
C PRO A 34 2.12 7.22 3.61
N GLU A 35 2.88 6.81 2.60
CA GLU A 35 2.34 6.18 1.39
C GLU A 35 1.85 4.77 1.70
N LEU A 36 2.61 4.03 2.51
CA LEU A 36 2.20 2.73 3.02
C LEU A 36 0.90 2.83 3.83
N GLU A 37 0.79 3.82 4.72
CA GLU A 37 -0.44 4.07 5.49
C GLU A 37 -1.63 4.32 4.54
N GLN A 38 -1.47 5.17 3.52
CA GLN A 38 -2.54 5.42 2.55
C GLN A 38 -2.97 4.18 1.76
N VAL A 39 -2.02 3.36 1.32
CA VAL A 39 -2.33 2.11 0.59
C VAL A 39 -3.14 1.19 1.49
N ILE A 40 -2.77 1.07 2.76
CA ILE A 40 -3.46 0.22 3.72
C ILE A 40 -4.87 0.74 4.00
N GLU A 41 -5.03 2.04 4.25
CA GLU A 41 -6.34 2.66 4.48
C GLU A 41 -7.27 2.46 3.28
N ARG A 42 -6.75 2.61 2.06
CA ARG A 42 -7.52 2.36 0.83
C ARG A 42 -7.89 0.89 0.70
N ALA A 43 -6.97 -0.03 1.00
CA ALA A 43 -7.25 -1.47 0.96
C ALA A 43 -8.37 -1.85 1.95
N LEU A 44 -8.29 -1.37 3.19
CA LEU A 44 -9.28 -1.64 4.23
C LEU A 44 -10.65 -1.02 3.92
N THR A 45 -10.67 0.11 3.20
CA THR A 45 -11.92 0.76 2.77
C THR A 45 -12.53 0.08 1.54
N HIS A 46 -11.70 -0.42 0.63
CA HIS A 46 -12.15 -1.00 -0.64
C HIS A 46 -12.51 -2.47 -0.52
N PHE A 47 -11.89 -3.20 0.41
CA PHE A 47 -12.07 -4.63 0.61
C PHE A 47 -12.58 -4.93 2.02
N ASP A 48 -13.77 -5.51 2.10
CA ASP A 48 -14.39 -5.89 3.39
C ASP A 48 -13.82 -7.20 3.97
N GLY A 49 -13.14 -8.00 3.13
CA GLY A 49 -12.64 -9.35 3.43
C GLY A 49 -11.11 -9.48 3.48
N ARG A 50 -10.61 -10.67 3.13
CA ARG A 50 -9.17 -10.94 3.02
C ARG A 50 -8.62 -10.24 1.77
N ILE A 51 -7.54 -9.50 1.95
CA ILE A 51 -6.84 -8.75 0.89
C ILE A 51 -5.69 -9.62 0.38
N ALA A 52 -5.77 -10.06 -0.88
CA ALA A 52 -4.73 -10.84 -1.53
C ALA A 52 -3.65 -9.93 -2.14
N LEU A 53 -2.56 -10.54 -2.63
CA LEU A 53 -1.50 -9.80 -3.31
C LEU A 53 -2.01 -9.11 -4.57
N ASP A 54 -2.90 -9.76 -5.31
CA ASP A 54 -3.53 -9.20 -6.52
C ASP A 54 -4.32 -7.92 -6.22
N ASP A 55 -5.11 -7.92 -5.14
CA ASP A 55 -5.85 -6.75 -4.67
C ASP A 55 -4.91 -5.58 -4.33
N VAL A 56 -3.80 -5.87 -3.64
CA VAL A 56 -2.79 -4.86 -3.32
C VAL A 56 -2.16 -4.28 -4.59
N ARG A 57 -1.83 -5.12 -5.58
CA ARG A 57 -1.30 -4.65 -6.86
C ARG A 57 -2.28 -3.74 -7.58
N SER A 58 -3.56 -4.12 -7.62
CA SER A 58 -4.63 -3.29 -8.18
C SER A 58 -4.73 -1.92 -7.50
N ILE A 59 -4.60 -1.86 -6.17
CA ILE A 59 -4.57 -0.58 -5.42
C ILE A 59 -3.33 0.24 -5.77
N LEU A 60 -2.15 -0.38 -5.82
CA LEU A 60 -0.88 0.28 -6.12
C LEU A 60 -0.90 0.87 -7.54
N GLU A 61 -1.37 0.09 -8.53
CA GLU A 61 -1.57 0.54 -9.91
C GLU A 61 -2.58 1.70 -9.96
N GLY A 62 -3.71 1.58 -9.26
CA GLY A 62 -4.73 2.63 -9.18
C GLY A 62 -4.29 3.89 -8.43
N ALA A 63 -3.25 3.80 -7.60
CA ALA A 63 -2.67 4.93 -6.88
C ALA A 63 -1.43 5.52 -7.57
N GLY A 64 -0.94 4.90 -8.65
CA GLY A 64 0.23 5.35 -9.40
C GLY A 64 1.57 4.93 -8.79
N PHE A 65 1.57 3.96 -7.88
CA PHE A 65 2.79 3.35 -7.33
C PHE A 65 3.24 2.23 -8.28
N ASP A 66 3.69 2.57 -9.48
CA ASP A 66 4.25 1.59 -10.41
C ASP A 66 5.71 1.25 -10.03
N GLU A 67 6.04 -0.05 -9.96
CA GLU A 67 7.40 -0.54 -9.67
C GLU A 67 8.44 -0.07 -10.73
N SER A 68 8.01 0.40 -11.89
CA SER A 68 8.86 0.89 -12.99
C SER A 68 9.19 2.38 -12.88
N GLY A 69 9.28 2.92 -11.67
CA GLY A 69 9.98 4.17 -11.44
C GLY A 69 9.28 5.43 -11.91
N ALA A 70 9.72 6.52 -11.29
CA ALA A 70 9.22 7.87 -11.45
C ALA A 70 7.76 8.03 -11.00
N GLY A 71 7.62 8.49 -9.76
CA GLY A 71 6.46 9.30 -9.38
C GLY A 71 6.27 10.38 -10.43
N MET A 72 5.33 10.12 -11.34
CA MET A 72 4.89 11.08 -12.33
C MET A 72 4.10 12.12 -11.54
N ASP A 73 4.72 13.30 -11.43
CA ASP A 73 4.07 14.61 -11.43
C ASP A 73 2.54 14.50 -11.30
N GLN A 74 2.04 14.58 -10.06
CA GLN A 74 0.62 14.86 -9.85
C GLN A 74 0.39 16.29 -10.36
N GLY A 75 0.05 16.37 -11.64
CA GLY A 75 -0.42 17.56 -12.33
C GLY A 75 -1.59 18.17 -11.57
N ARG A 76 -1.26 19.16 -10.74
CA ARG A 76 -2.17 20.22 -10.33
C ARG A 76 -2.05 21.36 -11.33
N GLY A 77 -2.63 21.17 -12.51
CA GLY A 77 -3.10 22.24 -13.40
C GLY A 77 -4.61 22.06 -13.53
N HIS A 78 -5.47 23.08 -13.43
CA HIS A 78 -5.38 24.49 -13.74
C HIS A 78 -6.35 25.26 -12.82
#